data_AF-A0A7S3THL7-F1
#
_entry.id   AF-A0A7S3THL7-F1
#
_cell.length_a   1.000
_cell.length_b   1.000
_cell.length_c   1.000
_cell.angle_alpha   90.00
_cell.angle_beta   90.00
_cell.angle_gamma   90.00
#
_symmetry.space_group_name_H-M   'P 1'
#
loop_
_entity.id
_entity.type
_entity.pdbx_description
1 polymer ?
#
loop_
_entity_poly.entity_id
_entity_poly.type
_entity_poly.pdbx_seq_one_letter_code
_entity_poly.pdbx_strand_id
1 'polypeptide(L)'
;RVSTRCSEDTARDRLHTRTLAHAAAQCMPQVGDIDRWNDETFPRFRAAVGERFECELSPGEVLFIPALWFHNVTSIGFSAAVNVFWRSHPAAHALYDPKDLYGNKDPPPATRALAHAEAAAAEIATLPPPFRDFFARRAIRALHEAAAAGEGARVGAAAEGGA
;
A
#
# COMPACT_ATOMS: atom_id res chain seq x y z
N ARG A 1 -1.04 8.47 -21.18
CA ARG A 1 -1.01 9.18 -19.89
C ARG A 1 -0.91 8.16 -18.76
N VAL A 2 -0.01 8.36 -17.82
CA VAL A 2 0.13 7.56 -16.61
C VAL A 2 -0.03 8.48 -15.41
N SER A 3 -0.89 8.10 -14.48
CA SER A 3 -1.07 8.78 -13.18
C SER A 3 -0.55 7.86 -12.08
N THR A 4 0.40 8.30 -11.25
CA THR A 4 1.04 7.46 -10.22
C THR A 4 1.13 8.15 -8.86
N ARG A 5 1.26 7.37 -7.78
CA ARG A 5 1.56 7.89 -6.42
C ARG A 5 2.22 6.84 -5.52
N CYS A 6 3.09 7.30 -4.63
CA CYS A 6 3.66 6.48 -3.54
C CYS A 6 2.57 6.08 -2.53
N SER A 7 2.52 4.81 -2.13
CA SER A 7 1.61 4.32 -1.09
C SER A 7 1.99 4.77 0.33
N GLU A 8 3.26 5.12 0.58
CA GLU A 8 3.75 5.46 1.92
C GLU A 8 3.11 6.73 2.50
N ASP A 9 2.82 7.75 1.68
CA ASP A 9 2.21 9.00 2.16
C ASP A 9 0.69 8.91 2.38
N THR A 10 0.04 7.87 1.86
CA THR A 10 -1.41 7.66 2.09
C THR A 10 -1.69 7.10 3.49
N ALA A 11 -0.67 6.50 4.13
CA ALA A 11 -0.77 5.96 5.48
C ALA A 11 -0.56 7.00 6.59
N ARG A 12 0.03 8.16 6.28
CA ARG A 12 0.42 9.16 7.29
C ARG A 12 -0.72 10.02 7.83
N ASP A 13 -1.86 10.14 7.13
CA ASP A 13 -2.95 10.98 7.62
C ASP A 13 -4.33 10.29 7.57
N ARG A 14 -4.87 10.07 8.78
CA ARG A 14 -6.27 9.78 9.12
C ARG A 14 -6.78 8.36 8.80
N LEU A 15 -6.50 7.44 9.73
CA LEU A 15 -7.31 6.23 9.92
C LEU A 15 -8.69 6.64 10.44
N HIS A 16 -9.66 6.76 9.54
CA HIS A 16 -11.08 6.62 9.86
C HIS A 16 -11.57 5.34 9.19
N THR A 17 -11.74 4.32 10.02
CA THR A 17 -12.30 3.02 9.67
C THR A 17 -13.80 3.12 9.44
N ARG A 18 -14.28 2.58 8.32
CA ARG A 18 -15.57 1.91 8.28
C ARG A 18 -15.46 0.61 7.46
N THR A 19 -15.75 -0.47 8.18
CA THR A 19 -16.15 -1.80 7.71
C THR A 19 -15.05 -2.76 7.24
N LEU A 20 -14.77 -3.73 8.11
CA LEU A 20 -14.02 -4.96 7.88
C LEU A 20 -14.86 -5.93 7.05
N ALA A 21 -14.34 -6.31 5.88
CA ALA A 21 -14.49 -7.61 5.24
C ALA A 21 -13.62 -7.63 3.96
N HIS A 22 -12.89 -8.73 3.72
CA HIS A 22 -12.15 -9.07 2.49
C HIS A 22 -10.71 -8.54 2.33
N ALA A 23 -9.79 -8.98 3.19
CA ALA A 23 -8.38 -8.58 3.18
C ALA A 23 -7.52 -9.04 1.98
N ALA A 24 -7.98 -9.97 1.13
CA ALA A 24 -7.28 -10.29 -0.12
C ALA A 24 -7.73 -9.42 -1.31
N ALA A 25 -8.78 -8.61 -1.15
CA ALA A 25 -9.33 -7.71 -2.18
C ALA A 25 -9.13 -6.21 -1.83
N GLN A 26 -8.49 -5.91 -0.70
CA GLN A 26 -8.58 -4.59 -0.04
C GLN A 26 -7.58 -3.53 -0.54
N CYS A 27 -6.53 -3.91 -1.27
CA CYS A 27 -5.61 -2.96 -1.90
C CYS A 27 -6.00 -2.59 -3.33
N MET A 28 -7.09 -3.16 -3.85
CA MET A 28 -7.60 -2.75 -5.16
C MET A 28 -8.30 -1.40 -5.02
N PRO A 29 -7.86 -0.37 -5.76
CA PRO A 29 -8.58 0.90 -5.77
C PRO A 29 -10.02 0.69 -6.24
N GLN A 30 -10.98 1.19 -5.47
CA GLN A 30 -12.41 1.07 -5.77
C GLN A 30 -12.89 2.14 -6.77
N VAL A 31 -12.09 3.18 -7.00
CA VAL A 31 -12.39 4.26 -7.94
C VAL A 31 -12.05 3.79 -9.35
N GLY A 32 -13.07 3.55 -10.17
CA GLY A 32 -12.91 3.08 -11.55
C GLY A 32 -12.48 4.20 -12.52
N ASP A 33 -13.16 5.35 -12.46
CA ASP A 33 -12.83 6.53 -13.27
C ASP A 33 -12.16 7.59 -12.38
N ILE A 34 -10.85 7.78 -12.60
CA ILE A 34 -10.02 8.67 -11.79
C ILE A 34 -10.13 10.15 -12.19
N ASP A 35 -10.67 10.42 -13.39
CA ASP A 35 -10.87 11.77 -13.89
C ASP A 35 -12.31 12.25 -13.64
N ARG A 36 -13.25 11.31 -13.43
CA ARG A 36 -14.64 11.59 -13.06
C ARG A 36 -15.12 10.66 -11.94
N TRP A 37 -14.79 10.99 -10.70
CA TRP A 37 -15.25 10.25 -9.51
C TRP A 37 -16.45 10.93 -8.82
N ASN A 38 -17.13 10.17 -7.95
CA ASN A 38 -18.20 10.68 -7.09
C ASN A 38 -17.63 11.01 -5.70
N ASP A 39 -17.62 12.29 -5.31
CA ASP A 39 -17.13 12.75 -4.00
C ASP A 39 -17.98 12.26 -2.81
N GLU A 40 -19.27 12.00 -3.00
CA GLU A 40 -20.13 11.47 -1.93
C GLU A 40 -19.74 10.02 -1.61
N THR A 41 -19.40 9.24 -2.64
CA THR A 41 -18.97 7.84 -2.47
C THR A 41 -17.49 7.74 -2.06
N PHE A 42 -16.63 8.60 -2.60
CA PHE A 42 -15.17 8.56 -2.38
C PHE A 42 -14.61 9.91 -1.93
N PRO A 43 -15.05 10.47 -0.78
CA PRO A 43 -14.66 11.81 -0.34
C PRO A 43 -13.15 11.96 -0.09
N ARG A 44 -12.47 10.84 0.21
CA ARG A 44 -11.01 10.81 0.44
C ARG A 44 -10.20 10.83 -0.85
N PHE A 45 -10.79 10.46 -1.98
CA PHE A 45 -10.08 10.37 -3.26
C PHE A 45 -9.69 11.75 -3.78
N ARG A 46 -10.48 12.78 -3.47
CA ARG A 46 -10.17 14.19 -3.78
C ARG A 46 -8.78 14.62 -3.29
N ALA A 47 -8.41 14.24 -2.07
CA ALA A 47 -7.08 14.54 -1.54
C ALA A 47 -5.98 13.77 -2.28
N ALA A 48 -6.25 12.53 -2.70
CA ALA A 48 -5.30 11.74 -3.47
C ALA A 48 -5.07 12.31 -4.88
N VAL A 49 -6.09 12.91 -5.51
CA VAL A 49 -5.96 13.58 -6.82
C VAL A 49 -5.06 14.80 -6.74
N GLY A 50 -5.11 15.58 -5.66
CA GLY A 50 -4.26 16.74 -5.47
C GLY A 50 -2.76 16.43 -5.37
N GLU A 51 -2.42 15.18 -5.04
CA GLU A 51 -1.05 14.70 -4.79
C GLU A 51 -0.61 13.64 -5.83
N ARG A 52 -1.31 13.56 -6.98
CA ARG A 52 -1.00 12.58 -8.04
C ARG A 52 0.12 13.09 -8.94
N PHE A 53 1.02 12.20 -9.34
CA PHE A 53 1.98 12.47 -10.39
C PHE A 53 1.40 12.08 -11.74
N GLU A 54 1.51 12.93 -12.75
CA GLU A 54 0.98 12.67 -14.09
C GLU A 54 2.09 12.83 -15.13
N CYS A 55 2.20 11.87 -16.05
CA CYS A 55 3.10 11.95 -17.19
C CYS A 55 2.45 11.41 -18.46
N GLU A 56 2.90 11.89 -19.62
CA GLU A 56 2.54 11.33 -20.91
C GLU A 56 3.78 10.72 -21.54
N LEU A 57 3.65 9.48 -22.04
CA LEU A 57 4.77 8.74 -22.61
C LEU A 57 4.67 8.75 -24.13
N SER A 58 5.72 9.22 -24.75
CA SER A 58 5.95 9.20 -26.19
C SER A 58 6.59 7.86 -26.61
N PRO A 59 6.52 7.49 -27.91
CA PRO A 59 7.16 6.27 -28.39
C PRO A 59 8.66 6.25 -28.07
N GLY A 60 9.11 5.17 -27.42
CA GLY A 60 10.51 4.96 -27.02
C GLY A 60 10.85 5.44 -25.61
N GLU A 61 9.95 6.16 -24.94
CA GLU A 61 10.17 6.57 -23.54
C GLU A 61 9.92 5.42 -22.57
N VAL A 62 10.64 5.47 -21.45
CA VAL A 62 10.57 4.45 -20.39
C VAL A 62 10.20 5.12 -19.08
N LEU A 63 9.22 4.57 -18.39
CA LEU A 63 8.81 4.99 -17.06
C LEU A 63 9.24 3.94 -16.04
N PHE A 64 9.97 4.37 -15.02
CA PHE A 64 10.25 3.55 -13.85
C PHE A 64 9.17 3.79 -12.78
N ILE A 65 8.52 2.71 -12.34
CA ILE A 65 7.52 2.74 -11.27
C ILE A 65 8.07 1.88 -10.11
N PRO A 66 8.40 2.49 -8.95
CA PRO A 66 8.86 1.72 -7.79
C PRO A 66 7.79 0.74 -7.29
N ALA A 67 8.22 -0.30 -6.58
CA ALA A 67 7.29 -1.23 -5.94
C ALA A 67 6.34 -0.48 -4.99
N LEU A 68 5.09 -0.96 -4.88
CA LEU A 68 4.03 -0.38 -4.05
C LEU A 68 3.50 0.99 -4.51
N TRP A 69 3.90 1.50 -5.69
CA TRP A 69 3.31 2.72 -6.25
C TRP A 69 2.03 2.39 -7.02
N PHE A 70 0.94 3.04 -6.62
CA PHE A 70 -0.32 2.97 -7.37
C PHE A 70 -0.13 3.66 -8.72
N HIS A 71 -0.69 3.07 -9.77
CA HIS A 71 -0.64 3.65 -11.11
C HIS A 71 -1.92 3.35 -11.91
N ASN A 72 -2.36 4.33 -12.69
CA ASN A 72 -3.42 4.22 -13.68
C ASN A 72 -2.85 4.61 -15.06
N VAL A 73 -3.23 3.87 -16.09
CA VAL A 73 -2.76 4.09 -17.47
C VAL A 73 -3.96 4.31 -18.38
N THR A 74 -3.94 5.41 -19.12
CA THR A 74 -4.91 5.70 -20.17
C THR A 74 -4.18 5.85 -21.50
N SER A 75 -4.59 5.06 -22.50
CA SER A 75 -4.07 5.18 -23.87
C SER A 75 -4.75 6.35 -24.57
N ILE A 76 -3.95 7.32 -25.04
CA ILE A 76 -4.46 8.51 -25.74
C ILE A 76 -4.79 8.19 -27.21
N GLY A 77 -4.08 7.22 -27.79
CA GLY A 77 -4.30 6.69 -29.13
C GLY A 77 -3.95 5.21 -29.20
N PHE A 78 -3.78 4.67 -30.40
CA PHE A 78 -3.27 3.30 -30.56
C PHE A 78 -1.80 3.23 -30.12
N SER A 79 -1.49 2.31 -29.20
CA SER A 79 -0.12 2.12 -28.69
C SER A 79 0.11 0.68 -28.26
N ALA A 80 1.38 0.26 -28.23
CA ALA A 80 1.82 -0.99 -27.62
C ALA A 80 2.94 -0.67 -26.62
N ALA A 81 2.81 -1.17 -25.40
CA ALA A 81 3.77 -0.97 -24.33
C ALA A 81 4.20 -2.33 -23.76
N VAL A 82 5.44 -2.41 -23.29
CA VAL A 82 6.00 -3.60 -22.64
C VAL A 82 6.51 -3.16 -21.27
N ASN A 83 6.11 -3.88 -20.22
CA ASN A 83 6.59 -3.68 -18.86
C ASN A 83 7.49 -4.84 -18.43
N VAL A 84 8.47 -4.54 -17.58
CA VAL A 84 9.38 -5.53 -16.99
C VAL A 84 9.34 -5.35 -15.48
N PHE A 85 9.00 -6.41 -14.76
CA PHE A 85 9.09 -6.45 -13.30
C PHE A 85 10.36 -7.17 -12.88
N TRP A 86 11.00 -6.65 -11.83
CA TRP A 86 12.14 -7.30 -11.18
C TRP A 86 12.12 -7.02 -9.69
N ARG A 87 12.81 -7.87 -8.92
CA ARG A 87 12.96 -7.70 -7.48
C ARG A 87 14.04 -6.64 -7.24
N SER A 88 13.64 -5.42 -6.88
CA SER A 88 14.56 -4.28 -6.74
C SER A 88 15.24 -4.18 -5.37
N HIS A 89 14.69 -4.81 -4.33
CA HIS A 89 15.19 -4.68 -2.95
C HIS A 89 15.88 -5.97 -2.46
N PRO A 90 17.22 -6.04 -2.38
CA PRO A 90 17.95 -7.27 -2.07
C PRO A 90 17.51 -7.93 -0.76
N ALA A 91 17.26 -7.14 0.28
CA ALA A 91 16.79 -7.64 1.58
C ALA A 91 15.38 -8.25 1.53
N ALA A 92 14.59 -7.94 0.50
CA ALA A 92 13.25 -8.50 0.30
C ALA A 92 13.24 -9.70 -0.66
N HIS A 93 14.35 -10.00 -1.35
CA HIS A 93 14.37 -11.07 -2.36
C HIS A 93 13.94 -12.43 -1.81
N ALA A 94 14.40 -12.77 -0.60
CA ALA A 94 14.05 -14.01 0.08
C ALA A 94 12.61 -14.00 0.65
N LEU A 95 11.93 -12.86 0.65
CA LEU A 95 10.59 -12.68 1.21
C LEU A 95 9.49 -12.84 0.16
N TYR A 96 9.80 -12.93 -1.14
CA TYR A 96 8.77 -13.14 -2.16
C TYR A 96 8.35 -14.61 -2.25
N ASP A 97 7.05 -14.85 -2.46
CA ASP A 97 6.54 -16.21 -2.71
C ASP A 97 7.09 -16.75 -4.04
N PRO A 98 7.82 -17.89 -4.06
CA PRO A 98 8.30 -18.50 -5.30
C PRO A 98 7.17 -18.90 -6.25
N LYS A 99 5.94 -19.07 -5.74
CA LYS A 99 4.75 -19.41 -6.53
C LYS A 99 3.99 -18.17 -7.01
N ASP A 100 4.48 -16.97 -6.76
CA ASP A 100 3.92 -15.75 -7.33
C ASP A 100 4.52 -15.51 -8.72
N LEU A 101 3.74 -15.83 -9.75
CA LEU A 101 4.14 -15.67 -11.15
C LEU A 101 3.99 -14.23 -11.66
N TYR A 102 3.14 -13.43 -11.00
CA TYR A 102 2.81 -12.08 -11.49
C TYR A 102 3.52 -10.99 -10.68
N GLY A 103 3.86 -11.24 -9.42
CA GLY A 103 4.47 -10.26 -8.52
C GLY A 103 3.46 -9.42 -7.75
N ASN A 104 2.21 -9.88 -7.64
CA ASN A 104 1.13 -9.18 -6.93
C ASN A 104 0.85 -9.72 -5.53
N LYS A 105 1.40 -10.88 -5.17
CA LYS A 105 1.16 -11.43 -3.83
C LYS A 105 1.97 -10.65 -2.82
N ASP A 106 1.34 -10.41 -1.68
CA ASP A 106 2.04 -9.88 -0.52
C ASP A 106 3.16 -10.84 -0.10
N PRO A 107 4.29 -10.32 0.40
CA PRO A 107 5.30 -11.15 1.06
C PRO A 107 4.66 -11.99 2.18
N PRO A 108 5.00 -13.28 2.34
CA PRO A 108 4.36 -14.13 3.36
C PRO A 108 4.39 -13.58 4.79
N PRO A 109 5.43 -12.86 5.26
CA PRO A 109 5.38 -12.18 6.55
C PRO A 109 4.27 -11.12 6.65
N ALA A 110 4.05 -10.35 5.58
CA ALA A 110 2.98 -9.35 5.52
C ALA A 110 1.61 -10.03 5.55
N THR A 111 1.41 -11.10 4.75
CA THR A 111 0.16 -11.89 4.77
C THR A 111 -0.16 -12.41 6.17
N ARG A 112 0.84 -12.96 6.89
CA ARG A 112 0.63 -13.44 8.27
C ARG A 112 0.29 -12.29 9.23
N ALA A 113 1.00 -11.16 9.14
CA ALA A 113 0.75 -9.99 9.98
C ALA A 113 -0.67 -9.44 9.79
N LEU A 114 -1.14 -9.37 8.53
CA LEU A 114 -2.51 -8.95 8.21
C LEU A 114 -3.56 -9.91 8.78
N ALA A 115 -3.32 -11.23 8.67
CA ALA A 115 -4.20 -12.23 9.28
C ALA A 115 -4.30 -12.08 10.81
N HIS A 116 -3.19 -11.75 11.49
CA HIS A 116 -3.22 -11.45 12.92
C HIS A 116 -3.99 -10.16 13.24
N ALA A 117 -3.89 -9.13 12.40
CA ALA A 117 -4.66 -7.90 12.56
C ALA A 117 -6.17 -8.14 12.39
N GLU A 118 -6.57 -8.98 11.44
CA GLU A 118 -7.97 -9.41 11.25
C GLU A 118 -8.49 -10.19 12.46
N ALA A 119 -7.70 -11.12 13.00
CA ALA A 119 -8.06 -11.88 14.19
C ALA A 119 -8.25 -10.94 15.40
N ALA A 120 -7.31 -10.02 15.63
CA ALA A 120 -7.43 -9.02 16.69
C ALA A 120 -8.66 -8.13 16.52
N ALA A 121 -8.99 -7.75 15.28
CA ALA A 121 -10.18 -6.97 14.98
C ALA A 121 -11.48 -7.75 15.29
N ALA A 122 -11.51 -9.05 15.00
CA ALA A 122 -12.64 -9.92 15.34
C ALA A 122 -12.83 -10.04 16.85
N GLU A 123 -11.76 -10.15 17.63
CA GLU A 123 -11.81 -10.15 19.10
C GLU A 123 -12.34 -8.82 19.65
N ILE A 124 -11.83 -7.69 19.17
CA ILE A 124 -12.29 -6.35 19.57
C ILE A 124 -13.78 -6.17 19.27
N ALA A 125 -14.28 -6.74 18.18
CA ALA A 125 -15.70 -6.67 17.82
C ALA A 125 -16.62 -7.35 18.85
N THR A 126 -16.11 -8.25 19.70
CA THR A 126 -16.90 -8.88 20.78
C THR A 126 -17.14 -7.95 21.98
N LEU A 127 -16.32 -6.90 22.15
CA LEU A 127 -16.41 -5.98 23.29
C LEU A 127 -17.66 -5.09 23.24
N PRO A 128 -18.12 -4.50 24.36
CA PRO A 128 -19.20 -3.52 24.34
C PRO A 128 -18.81 -2.24 23.58
N PRO A 129 -19.77 -1.50 22.98
CA PRO A 129 -19.49 -0.31 22.15
C PRO A 129 -18.51 0.72 22.72
N PRO A 130 -18.55 1.12 24.01
CA PRO A 130 -17.62 2.12 24.53
C PRO A 130 -16.16 1.63 24.58
N PHE A 131 -15.92 0.32 24.65
CA PHE A 131 -14.56 -0.25 24.72
C PHE A 131 -13.94 -0.47 23.33
N ARG A 132 -14.77 -0.71 22.30
CA ARG A 132 -14.31 -1.05 20.95
C ARG A 132 -13.37 0.00 20.36
N ASP A 133 -13.79 1.26 20.35
CA ASP A 133 -13.03 2.36 19.73
C ASP A 133 -11.69 2.57 20.45
N PHE A 134 -11.70 2.56 21.78
CA PHE A 134 -10.50 2.73 22.60
C PHE A 134 -9.46 1.64 22.31
N PHE A 135 -9.86 0.37 22.35
CA PHE A 135 -8.93 -0.73 22.12
C PHE A 135 -8.49 -0.87 20.66
N ALA A 136 -9.35 -0.53 19.70
CA ALA A 136 -8.97 -0.50 18.28
C ALA A 136 -7.87 0.53 18.01
N ARG A 137 -8.03 1.77 18.53
CA ARG A 137 -7.01 2.82 18.39
C ARG A 137 -5.69 2.44 19.06
N ARG A 138 -5.76 1.78 20.23
CA ARG A 138 -4.57 1.29 20.94
C ARG A 138 -3.84 0.21 20.13
N ALA A 139 -4.56 -0.74 19.54
CA ALA A 139 -3.98 -1.78 18.70
C ALA A 139 -3.32 -1.20 17.44
N ILE A 140 -4.00 -0.29 16.75
CA ILE A 140 -3.47 0.46 15.60
C ILE A 140 -2.17 1.17 15.97
N ARG A 141 -2.15 1.88 17.10
CA ARG A 141 -0.97 2.60 17.58
C ARG A 141 0.20 1.66 17.85
N ALA A 142 -0.04 0.53 18.50
CA ALA A 142 1.01 -0.45 18.78
C ALA A 142 1.65 -1.00 17.49
N LEU A 143 0.84 -1.28 16.46
CA LEU A 143 1.35 -1.71 15.15
C LEU A 143 2.20 -0.62 14.48
N HIS A 144 1.76 0.63 14.56
CA HIS A 144 2.48 1.76 13.99
C HIS A 144 3.84 2.01 14.70
N GLU A 145 3.86 1.96 16.03
CA GLU A 145 5.09 2.12 16.82
C GLU A 145 6.09 0.98 16.55
N ALA A 146 5.61 -0.26 16.41
CA ALA A 146 6.46 -1.40 16.06
C ALA A 146 7.09 -1.27 14.66
N ALA A 147 6.34 -0.74 13.68
CA ALA A 147 6.86 -0.50 12.33
C ALA A 147 7.96 0.56 12.33
N ALA A 148 7.77 1.67 13.06
CA ALA A 148 8.75 2.76 13.16
C ALA A 148 10.02 2.34 13.92
N ALA A 149 9.91 1.50 14.96
CA ALA A 149 11.06 1.03 15.73
C ALA A 149 12.05 0.19 14.89
N GLY A 150 11.56 -0.49 13.85
CA GLY A 150 12.38 -1.28 12.93
C GLY A 150 13.31 -0.46 12.02
N GLU A 151 13.04 0.84 11.81
CA GLU A 151 13.87 1.73 11.00
C GLU A 151 15.11 2.21 11.78
N GLY A 152 14.96 2.52 13.08
CA GLY A 152 16.06 2.99 13.93
C GLY A 152 17.11 1.92 14.24
N ALA A 153 16.71 0.64 14.34
CA ALA A 153 17.64 -0.46 14.61
C ALA A 153 18.56 -0.80 13.42
N ARG A 154 18.12 -0.54 12.18
CA ARG A 154 18.90 -0.83 10.96
C ARG A 154 19.99 0.20 10.69
N VAL A 155 19.78 1.47 11.07
CA VAL A 155 20.80 2.53 10.94
C VAL A 155 21.96 2.30 11.91
N GLY A 156 21.69 1.75 13.11
CA GLY A 156 22.74 1.40 14.09
C GLY A 156 23.62 0.22 13.63
N ALA A 157 23.05 -0.78 12.96
CA ALA A 157 23.81 -1.95 12.51
C ALA A 157 24.72 -1.68 11.30
N ALA A 158 24.42 -0.66 10.47
CA ALA A 158 25.27 -0.28 9.33
C ALA A 158 26.52 0.51 9.75
N ALA A 159 26.59 1.02 10.99
CA ALA A 159 27.71 1.84 11.48
C ALA A 159 28.86 1.03 12.12
N GLU A 160 28.66 -0.27 12.41
CA GLU A 160 29.66 -1.09 13.13
C GLU A 160 30.46 -2.07 12.23
N GLY A 161 30.26 -2.03 10.91
CA GLY A 161 30.87 -2.99 9.96
C GLY A 161 32.10 -2.52 9.20
N GLY A 162 32.77 -1.44 9.63
CA GLY A 162 33.92 -0.86 8.94
C GLY A 162 35.12 -0.64 9.85
N ALA A 163 35.92 -1.69 10.06
CA ALA A 163 37.31 -1.62 10.52
C ALA A 163 38.08 -2.83 9.97
#